data_AF-A0A517PNP9-F1
#
_entry.id   AF-A0A517PNP9-F1
#
_cell.length_a   1.000
_cell.length_b   1.000
_cell.length_c   1.000
_cell.angle_alpha   90.00
_cell.angle_beta   90.00
_cell.angle_gamma   90.00
#
_symmetry.space_group_name_H-M   'P 1'
#
loop_
_entity.id
_entity.type
_entity.pdbx_description
1 polymer ?
#
loop_
_entity_poly.entity_id
_entity_poly.type
_entity_poly.pdbx_seq_one_letter_code
_entity_poly.pdbx_strand_id
1 'polypeptide(L)'
;MKMIRLLMIGCCFSLGVCLMGYAEEDYLLRVEMRGYEKVPEENPEEKLLHSIEVVTRLNQRFHGKSQSGRYAQTINGKLIRKEGKFAVQLEYLQTVDLGYVPDVFGNPQLGETGIKISNHECQLDKVYFIGGSETESQTNSCPLVRSRLHIYLQVTRYVPQEAFKAPDDSQPIVP
;
A
#
# COMPACT_ATOMS: atom_id res chain seq x y z
N MET A 1 13.91 21.36 60.07
CA MET A 1 12.97 20.46 59.38
C MET A 1 12.31 21.13 58.16
N LYS A 2 13.09 21.65 57.20
CA LYS A 2 12.56 22.28 55.95
C LYS A 2 13.08 21.66 54.65
N MET A 3 14.12 20.81 54.70
CA MET A 3 14.73 20.19 53.51
C MET A 3 14.03 18.92 53.01
N ILE A 4 13.22 18.25 53.84
CA ILE A 4 12.58 16.97 53.45
C ILE A 4 11.38 17.20 52.49
N ARG A 5 10.77 18.39 52.49
CA ARG A 5 9.62 18.68 51.62
C ARG A 5 10.00 18.95 50.16
N LEU A 6 11.23 19.38 49.85
CA LEU A 6 11.65 19.63 48.46
C LEU A 6 11.95 18.33 47.69
N LEU A 7 12.40 17.29 48.39
CA LEU A 7 12.81 16.02 47.76
C LEU A 7 11.61 15.21 47.25
N MET A 8 10.45 15.35 47.89
CA MET A 8 9.20 14.68 47.48
C MET A 8 8.56 15.31 46.23
N ILE A 9 8.78 16.60 45.99
CA ILE A 9 8.24 17.27 44.79
C ILE A 9 9.04 16.87 43.55
N GLY A 10 10.38 16.74 43.66
CA GLY A 10 11.23 16.29 42.56
C GLY A 10 10.95 14.86 42.07
N CYS A 11 10.56 13.94 42.97
CA CYS A 11 10.22 12.57 42.58
C CYS A 11 8.86 12.45 41.86
N CYS A 12 7.90 13.33 42.14
CA CYS A 12 6.62 13.32 41.44
C CYS A 12 6.72 13.83 39.99
N PHE A 13 7.68 14.72 39.69
CA PHE A 13 7.90 15.21 38.33
C PHE A 13 8.71 14.24 37.45
N SER A 14 9.55 13.36 38.02
CA SER A 14 10.29 12.36 37.24
C SER A 14 9.46 11.11 36.91
N LEU A 15 8.46 10.77 37.75
CA LEU A 15 7.56 9.64 37.50
C LEU A 15 6.42 9.96 36.51
N GLY A 16 6.05 11.24 36.34
CA GLY A 16 5.02 11.66 35.40
C GLY A 16 5.44 11.63 33.91
N VAL A 17 6.76 11.63 33.64
CA VAL A 17 7.30 11.67 32.27
C VAL A 17 7.47 10.27 31.66
N CYS A 18 7.36 9.21 32.47
CA CYS A 18 7.55 7.82 32.00
C CYS A 18 6.27 7.11 31.53
N LEU A 19 5.10 7.75 31.56
CA LEU A 19 3.82 7.08 31.25
C LEU A 19 3.14 7.52 29.94
N MET A 20 3.79 8.34 29.11
CA MET A 20 3.32 8.66 27.76
C MET A 20 4.21 8.01 26.70
N GLY A 21 4.53 6.74 26.89
CA GLY A 21 4.83 5.87 25.75
C GLY A 21 3.53 5.61 25.02
N TYR A 22 3.09 6.55 24.17
CA TYR A 22 2.11 6.24 23.13
C TYR A 22 2.69 5.06 22.36
N ALA A 23 2.14 3.86 22.54
CA ALA A 23 2.41 2.76 21.64
C ALA A 23 2.06 3.28 20.24
N GLU A 24 3.07 3.44 19.38
CA GLU A 24 2.85 3.95 18.02
C GLU A 24 1.92 2.97 17.30
N GLU A 25 0.71 3.41 16.95
CA GLU A 25 -0.24 2.60 16.20
C GLU A 25 0.30 2.33 14.78
N ASP A 26 0.35 1.05 14.41
CA ASP A 26 0.67 0.63 13.05
C ASP A 26 -0.61 0.59 12.20
N TYR A 27 -0.50 1.05 10.96
CA TYR A 27 -1.58 1.09 9.97
C TYR A 27 -1.19 0.25 8.76
N LEU A 28 -2.18 -0.40 8.14
CA LEU A 28 -2.02 -1.09 6.87
C LEU A 28 -2.55 -0.17 5.76
N LEU A 29 -1.67 0.25 4.87
CA LEU A 29 -2.03 0.99 3.67
C LEU A 29 -2.04 0.02 2.49
N ARG A 30 -3.20 -0.09 1.83
CA ARG A 30 -3.41 -0.96 0.68
C ARG A 30 -3.70 -0.12 -0.56
N VAL A 31 -3.00 -0.42 -1.64
CA VAL A 31 -3.32 0.06 -2.99
C VAL A 31 -3.78 -1.13 -3.82
N GLU A 32 -4.94 -1.01 -4.46
CA GLU A 32 -5.51 -2.03 -5.32
C GLU A 32 -5.73 -1.47 -6.72
N MET A 33 -5.35 -2.24 -7.73
CA MET A 33 -5.72 -2.02 -9.11
C MET A 33 -6.81 -3.02 -9.48
N ARG A 34 -7.98 -2.52 -9.86
CA ARG A 34 -9.13 -3.31 -10.27
C ARG A 34 -9.54 -2.94 -11.68
N GLY A 35 -10.04 -3.91 -12.44
CA GLY A 35 -10.31 -3.69 -13.85
C GLY A 35 -10.43 -4.96 -14.67
N TYR A 36 -10.28 -4.76 -15.96
CA TYR A 36 -10.26 -5.79 -16.99
C TYR A 36 -9.43 -5.31 -18.19
N GLU A 37 -8.81 -6.23 -18.91
CA GLU A 37 -7.93 -5.90 -20.04
C GLU A 37 -8.36 -6.63 -21.31
N LYS A 38 -8.52 -5.86 -22.40
CA LYS A 38 -8.77 -6.35 -23.77
C LYS A 38 -9.94 -7.33 -23.86
N VAL A 39 -11.06 -6.95 -23.28
CA VAL A 39 -12.27 -7.78 -23.17
C VAL A 39 -13.30 -7.33 -24.22
N PRO A 40 -13.85 -8.23 -25.06
CA PRO A 40 -14.85 -7.88 -26.08
C PRO A 40 -16.28 -7.71 -25.52
N GLU A 41 -16.55 -8.16 -24.29
CA GLU A 41 -17.84 -8.08 -23.63
C GLU A 41 -18.30 -6.64 -23.42
N GLU A 42 -19.61 -6.40 -23.54
CA GLU A 42 -20.14 -5.05 -23.39
C GLU A 42 -20.07 -4.56 -21.94
N ASN A 43 -20.30 -5.45 -20.98
CA ASN A 43 -20.22 -5.16 -19.55
C ASN A 43 -19.32 -6.18 -18.84
N PRO A 44 -17.99 -6.06 -18.97
CA PRO A 44 -17.05 -6.96 -18.32
C PRO A 44 -17.15 -6.86 -16.79
N GLU A 45 -17.00 -7.99 -16.10
CA GLU A 45 -16.88 -8.00 -14.65
C GLU A 45 -15.52 -7.46 -14.22
N GLU A 46 -15.51 -6.54 -13.25
CA GLU A 46 -14.30 -5.96 -12.69
C GLU A 46 -13.59 -6.94 -11.75
N LYS A 47 -12.29 -7.15 -11.94
CA LYS A 47 -11.47 -8.08 -11.13
C LYS A 47 -10.31 -7.35 -10.46
N LEU A 48 -9.81 -7.90 -9.35
CA LEU A 48 -8.55 -7.45 -8.77
C LEU A 48 -7.38 -7.89 -9.68
N LEU A 49 -6.69 -6.94 -10.28
CA LEU A 49 -5.54 -7.18 -11.15
C LEU A 49 -4.26 -7.27 -10.33
N HIS A 50 -4.03 -6.26 -9.49
CA HIS A 50 -2.84 -6.16 -8.66
C HIS A 50 -3.15 -5.49 -7.32
N SER A 51 -2.41 -5.86 -6.29
CA SER A 51 -2.46 -5.17 -4.99
C SER A 51 -1.09 -5.13 -4.36
N ILE A 52 -0.82 -4.05 -3.64
CA ILE A 52 0.35 -3.93 -2.76
C ILE A 52 -0.11 -3.36 -1.42
N GLU A 53 0.44 -3.93 -0.35
CA GLU A 53 0.18 -3.51 1.02
C GLU A 53 1.49 -3.11 1.68
N VAL A 54 1.42 -2.08 2.52
CA VAL A 54 2.55 -1.65 3.35
C VAL A 54 2.07 -1.32 4.75
N VAL A 55 2.76 -1.86 5.75
CA VAL A 55 2.57 -1.46 7.14
C VAL A 55 3.34 -0.16 7.35
N THR A 56 2.67 0.86 7.88
CA THR A 56 3.24 2.18 8.08
C THR A 56 2.73 2.80 9.39
N ARG A 57 3.51 3.73 9.92
CA ARG A 57 3.13 4.58 11.05
C ARG A 57 2.76 5.98 10.60
N LEU A 58 2.07 6.70 11.48
CA LEU A 58 1.79 8.11 11.29
C LEU A 58 3.09 8.91 11.22
N ASN A 59 3.13 9.84 10.26
CA ASN A 59 4.21 10.77 10.02
C ASN A 59 5.57 10.14 9.65
N GLN A 60 5.62 8.83 9.40
CA GLN A 60 6.81 8.13 8.92
C GLN A 60 6.72 7.89 7.41
N ARG A 61 7.88 7.91 6.74
CA ARG A 61 7.96 7.52 5.33
C ARG A 61 7.94 6.01 5.23
N PHE A 62 7.25 5.50 4.21
CA PHE A 62 7.25 4.08 3.88
C PHE A 62 7.73 3.87 2.44
N HIS A 63 8.32 2.69 2.23
CA HIS A 63 8.70 2.18 0.92
C HIS A 63 8.34 0.69 0.87
N GLY A 64 7.76 0.25 -0.23
CA GLY A 64 7.52 -1.14 -0.53
C GLY A 64 7.89 -1.42 -1.97
N LYS A 65 8.45 -2.61 -2.21
CA LYS A 65 8.70 -3.13 -3.54
C LYS A 65 8.30 -4.59 -3.57
N SER A 66 7.57 -4.98 -4.60
CA SER A 66 7.20 -6.37 -4.87
C SER A 66 7.53 -6.69 -6.32
N GLN A 67 7.88 -7.94 -6.59
CA GLN A 67 8.09 -8.45 -7.93
C GLN A 67 7.49 -9.85 -8.03
N SER A 68 6.69 -10.07 -9.07
CA SER A 68 6.07 -11.36 -9.36
C SER A 68 6.09 -11.60 -10.87
N GLY A 69 6.87 -12.59 -11.31
CA GLY A 69 7.08 -12.86 -12.73
C GLY A 69 7.58 -11.63 -13.48
N ARG A 70 6.82 -11.19 -14.48
CA ARG A 70 7.11 -10.02 -15.33
C ARG A 70 6.64 -8.69 -14.74
N TYR A 71 5.99 -8.71 -13.58
CA TYR A 71 5.43 -7.52 -12.95
C TYR A 71 6.32 -7.07 -11.80
N ALA A 72 6.55 -5.77 -11.71
CA ALA A 72 7.16 -5.14 -10.54
C ALA A 72 6.27 -4.01 -10.05
N GLN A 73 6.16 -3.86 -8.74
CA GLN A 73 5.40 -2.80 -8.09
C GLN A 73 6.29 -2.07 -7.11
N THR A 74 6.19 -0.76 -7.10
CA THR A 74 6.85 0.10 -6.11
C THR A 74 5.80 1.02 -5.51
N ILE A 75 5.89 1.20 -4.20
CA ILE A 75 5.03 2.08 -3.43
C ILE A 75 5.89 2.90 -2.48
N ASN A 76 5.69 4.21 -2.49
CA ASN A 76 6.43 5.15 -1.66
C ASN A 76 5.47 6.17 -1.10
N GLY A 77 5.65 6.60 0.14
CA GLY A 77 4.76 7.60 0.67
C GLY A 77 4.91 7.94 2.13
N LYS A 78 3.89 8.61 2.64
CA LYS A 78 3.75 9.03 4.03
C LYS A 78 2.27 9.11 4.38
N LEU A 79 1.90 8.51 5.51
CA LEU A 79 0.58 8.68 6.12
C LEU A 79 0.65 9.83 7.14
N ILE A 80 -0.25 10.78 7.06
CA ILE A 80 -0.27 11.99 7.89
C ILE A 80 -1.62 12.08 8.60
N ARG A 81 -1.63 12.61 9.83
CA ARG A 81 -2.86 12.94 10.55
C ARG A 81 -3.20 14.41 10.34
N LYS A 82 -4.43 14.71 9.92
CA LYS A 82 -4.92 16.08 9.66
C LYS A 82 -6.34 16.24 10.19
N GLU A 83 -6.53 17.11 11.19
CA GLU A 83 -7.86 17.52 11.69
C GLU A 83 -8.82 16.36 12.01
N GLY A 84 -8.32 15.28 12.60
CA GLY A 84 -9.12 14.09 12.92
C GLY A 84 -9.33 13.10 11.77
N LYS A 85 -8.81 13.40 10.57
CA LYS A 85 -8.73 12.49 9.41
C LYS A 85 -7.29 12.06 9.13
N PHE A 86 -7.15 11.16 8.16
CA PHE A 86 -5.87 10.78 7.57
C PHE A 86 -5.68 11.51 6.24
N ALA A 87 -4.43 11.82 5.91
CA ALA A 87 -4.02 12.32 4.61
C ALA A 87 -2.86 11.45 4.11
N VAL A 88 -2.96 11.02 2.85
CA VAL A 88 -1.96 10.15 2.23
C VAL A 88 -1.18 10.92 1.17
N GLN A 89 0.14 10.85 1.27
CA GLN A 89 1.07 11.16 0.19
C GLN A 89 1.59 9.84 -0.35
N LEU A 90 1.44 9.59 -1.64
CA LEU A 90 1.70 8.30 -2.23
C LEU A 90 2.18 8.45 -3.67
N GLU A 91 3.21 7.69 -4.00
CA GLU A 91 3.66 7.40 -5.35
C GLU A 91 3.65 5.89 -5.52
N TYR A 92 2.80 5.41 -6.42
CA TYR A 92 2.67 4.01 -6.77
C TYR A 92 2.99 3.84 -8.25
N LEU A 93 3.83 2.86 -8.57
CA LEU A 93 4.20 2.52 -9.94
C LEU A 93 4.22 0.99 -10.07
N GLN A 94 3.47 0.49 -11.03
CA GLN A 94 3.53 -0.88 -11.52
C GLN A 94 4.17 -0.86 -12.91
N THR A 95 5.13 -1.73 -13.11
CA THR A 95 5.75 -1.98 -14.41
C THR A 95 5.50 -3.42 -14.85
N VAL A 96 5.44 -3.65 -16.16
CA VAL A 96 5.34 -4.97 -16.76
C VAL A 96 6.35 -5.09 -17.90
N ASP A 97 7.13 -6.16 -17.89
CA ASP A 97 8.00 -6.52 -19.02
C ASP A 97 7.17 -7.08 -20.16
N LEU A 98 7.05 -6.30 -21.24
CA LEU A 98 6.35 -6.68 -22.48
C LEU A 98 7.26 -7.47 -23.43
N GLY A 99 8.52 -7.70 -23.04
CA GLY A 99 9.54 -8.37 -23.85
C GLY A 99 10.13 -7.45 -24.92
N TYR A 100 10.72 -8.07 -25.93
CA TYR A 100 11.31 -7.37 -27.07
C TYR A 100 10.28 -7.16 -28.17
N VAL A 101 9.99 -5.89 -28.48
CA VAL A 101 9.24 -5.50 -29.69
C VAL A 101 10.26 -5.00 -30.72
N PRO A 102 10.37 -5.62 -31.92
CA PRO A 102 11.44 -5.33 -32.89
C PRO A 102 11.50 -3.91 -33.46
N ASP A 103 10.55 -3.04 -33.14
CA ASP A 103 10.32 -1.77 -33.87
C ASP A 103 11.12 -0.57 -33.32
N VAL A 104 11.75 -0.68 -32.13
CA VAL A 104 12.48 0.43 -31.51
C VAL A 104 13.84 -0.04 -30.95
N PHE A 105 14.88 0.00 -31.78
CA PHE A 105 16.30 -0.13 -31.42
C PHE A 105 16.72 -1.36 -30.58
N GLY A 106 15.90 -2.41 -30.53
CA GLY A 106 16.20 -3.62 -29.76
C GLY A 106 16.17 -3.42 -28.24
N ASN A 107 15.47 -2.40 -27.74
CA ASN A 107 15.28 -2.22 -26.29
C ASN A 107 14.03 -2.99 -25.81
N PRO A 108 14.06 -3.63 -24.63
CA PRO A 108 12.87 -4.23 -24.04
C PRO A 108 11.84 -3.13 -23.74
N GLN A 109 10.58 -3.40 -24.06
CA GLN A 109 9.50 -2.46 -23.80
C GLN A 109 8.90 -2.70 -22.42
N LEU A 110 8.86 -1.65 -21.60
CA LEU A 110 8.20 -1.67 -20.29
C LEU A 110 6.84 -0.99 -20.42
N GLY A 111 5.79 -1.70 -20.01
CA GLY A 111 4.50 -1.08 -19.72
C GLY A 111 4.54 -0.47 -18.34
N GLU A 112 4.04 0.75 -18.17
CA GLU A 112 4.02 1.47 -16.91
C GLU A 112 2.60 1.92 -16.57
N THR A 113 2.19 1.74 -15.32
CA THR A 113 0.93 2.27 -14.79
C THR A 113 1.16 2.72 -13.36
N GLY A 114 0.82 3.96 -13.05
CA GLY A 114 1.11 4.51 -11.74
C GLY A 114 0.28 5.74 -11.42
N ILE A 115 0.37 6.15 -10.16
CA ILE A 115 -0.29 7.35 -9.68
C ILE A 115 0.59 8.05 -8.64
N LYS A 116 0.53 9.37 -8.65
CA LYS A 116 1.13 10.23 -7.63
C LYS A 116 0.07 11.14 -7.05
N ILE A 117 -0.19 10.98 -5.75
CA ILE A 117 -1.14 11.80 -5.01
C ILE A 117 -0.43 12.52 -3.87
N SER A 118 -0.83 13.77 -3.65
CA SER A 118 -0.35 14.60 -2.55
C SER A 118 -1.53 15.00 -1.69
N ASN A 119 -1.49 14.66 -0.40
CA ASN A 119 -2.49 15.06 0.61
C ASN A 119 -3.92 14.58 0.32
N HIS A 120 -4.10 13.37 -0.22
CA HIS A 120 -5.44 12.81 -0.40
C HIS A 120 -6.06 12.47 0.95
N GLU A 121 -7.18 13.11 1.31
CA GLU A 121 -7.86 12.87 2.57
C GLU A 121 -8.63 11.55 2.54
N CYS A 122 -8.40 10.70 3.54
CA CYS A 122 -9.08 9.44 3.70
C CYS A 122 -9.53 9.21 5.16
N GLN A 123 -10.53 8.35 5.30
CA GLN A 123 -11.00 7.85 6.59
C GLN A 123 -10.54 6.41 6.75
N LEU A 124 -10.32 6.03 8.00
CA LEU A 124 -10.00 4.66 8.36
C LEU A 124 -11.12 3.71 7.88
N ASP A 125 -10.73 2.53 7.40
CA ASP A 125 -11.60 1.44 6.98
C ASP A 125 -12.51 1.76 5.79
N LYS A 126 -12.23 2.85 5.06
CA LYS A 126 -12.93 3.21 3.81
C LYS A 126 -12.01 3.07 2.60
N VAL A 127 -12.61 2.64 1.49
CA VAL A 127 -11.96 2.51 0.19
C VAL A 127 -12.18 3.80 -0.61
N TYR A 128 -11.12 4.32 -1.22
CA TYR A 128 -11.12 5.56 -1.99
C TYR A 128 -10.66 5.28 -3.42
N PHE A 129 -11.43 5.72 -4.41
CA PHE A 129 -10.96 5.79 -5.79
C PHE A 129 -9.98 6.96 -5.93
N ILE A 130 -8.76 6.67 -6.39
CA ILE A 130 -7.70 7.68 -6.51
C ILE A 130 -7.33 8.01 -7.95
N GLY A 131 -7.72 7.18 -8.91
CA GLY A 131 -7.53 7.45 -10.34
C GLY A 131 -7.67 6.20 -11.19
N GLY A 132 -7.56 6.34 -12.50
CA GLY A 132 -7.69 5.22 -13.42
C GLY A 132 -7.74 5.64 -14.87
N SER A 133 -7.92 4.66 -15.75
CA SER A 133 -8.11 4.83 -17.18
C SER A 133 -9.13 3.85 -17.72
N GLU A 134 -9.78 4.25 -18.80
CA GLU A 134 -10.65 3.39 -19.60
C GLU A 134 -10.30 3.62 -21.07
N THR A 135 -10.12 2.53 -21.81
CA THR A 135 -9.73 2.57 -23.21
C THR A 135 -10.58 1.59 -24.00
N GLU A 136 -10.97 2.02 -25.19
CA GLU A 136 -11.63 1.20 -26.18
C GLU A 136 -10.75 1.15 -27.42
N SER A 137 -10.58 -0.05 -27.99
CA SER A 137 -9.78 -0.25 -29.19
C SER A 137 -10.56 -1.09 -30.20
N GLN A 138 -10.64 -0.59 -31.42
CA GLN A 138 -11.23 -1.30 -32.55
C GLN A 138 -10.27 -1.20 -33.72
N THR A 139 -9.91 -2.33 -34.31
CA THR A 139 -9.19 -2.38 -35.58
C THR A 139 -10.10 -2.99 -36.64
N ASN A 140 -9.88 -2.64 -37.91
CA ASN A 140 -10.76 -3.06 -39.02
C ASN A 140 -10.98 -4.59 -39.10
N SER A 141 -10.11 -5.39 -38.49
CA SER A 141 -10.11 -6.85 -38.50
C SER A 141 -10.45 -7.52 -37.16
N CYS A 142 -10.68 -6.75 -36.08
CA CYS A 142 -10.96 -7.30 -34.74
C CYS A 142 -12.22 -6.68 -34.13
N PRO A 143 -12.94 -7.42 -33.26
CA PRO A 143 -14.05 -6.84 -32.50
C PRO A 143 -13.55 -5.70 -31.61
N LEU A 144 -14.46 -4.79 -31.26
CA LEU A 144 -14.21 -3.76 -30.24
C LEU A 144 -13.77 -4.45 -28.95
N VAL A 145 -12.62 -4.07 -28.41
CA VAL A 145 -12.13 -4.53 -27.10
C VAL A 145 -12.02 -3.36 -26.14
N ARG A 146 -12.37 -3.61 -24.88
CA ARG A 146 -12.37 -2.63 -23.81
C ARG A 146 -11.34 -3.00 -22.75
N SER A 147 -10.69 -1.99 -22.19
CA SER A 147 -9.85 -2.13 -21.01
C SER A 147 -10.19 -1.04 -20.02
N ARG A 148 -10.31 -1.40 -18.75
CA ARG A 148 -10.52 -0.46 -17.65
C ARG A 148 -9.56 -0.79 -16.54
N LEU A 149 -9.00 0.24 -15.92
CA LEU A 149 -8.09 0.13 -14.80
C LEU A 149 -8.42 1.25 -13.82
N HIS A 150 -8.88 0.87 -12.63
CA HIS A 150 -9.15 1.75 -11.52
C HIS A 150 -8.19 1.46 -10.38
N ILE A 151 -7.69 2.52 -9.76
CA ILE A 151 -6.78 2.45 -8.63
C ILE A 151 -7.52 2.91 -7.38
N TYR A 152 -7.51 2.06 -6.37
CA TYR A 152 -8.15 2.28 -5.08
C TYR A 152 -7.12 2.31 -3.96
N LEU A 153 -7.41 3.09 -2.93
CA LEU A 153 -6.62 3.26 -1.73
C LEU A 153 -7.47 2.93 -0.50
N GLN A 154 -6.92 2.18 0.44
CA GLN A 154 -7.53 1.91 1.73
C GLN A 154 -6.49 2.02 2.84
N VAL A 155 -6.90 2.55 3.99
CA VAL A 155 -6.09 2.58 5.21
C VAL A 155 -6.89 1.91 6.32
N THR A 156 -6.32 0.87 6.93
CA THR A 156 -6.91 0.16 8.07
C THR A 156 -5.93 0.13 9.25
N ARG A 157 -6.41 -0.23 10.43
CA ARG A 157 -5.51 -0.57 11.55
C ARG A 157 -4.79 -1.87 11.24
N TYR A 158 -3.49 -1.91 11.51
CA TYR A 158 -2.73 -3.14 11.37
C TYR A 158 -2.89 -3.98 12.64
N VAL A 159 -3.31 -5.24 12.48
CA VAL A 159 -3.31 -6.24 13.54
C VAL A 159 -2.37 -7.34 13.08
N PRO A 160 -1.17 -7.49 13.68
CA PRO A 160 -0.26 -8.56 13.31
C PRO A 160 -0.92 -9.90 13.58
N GLN A 161 -0.92 -10.78 12.57
CA GLN A 161 -1.23 -12.19 12.81
C GLN A 161 -0.11 -12.79 13.64
N GLU A 162 -0.44 -13.67 14.60
CA GLU A 162 0.56 -14.37 15.41
C GLU A 162 1.62 -14.98 14.48
N ALA A 163 2.89 -14.74 14.78
CA ALA A 163 4.00 -15.27 14.00
C ALA A 163 3.81 -16.77 13.78
N PHE A 164 4.12 -17.25 12.56
CA PHE A 164 4.25 -18.69 12.30
C PHE A 164 5.04 -19.29 13.47
N LYS A 165 4.39 -20.16 14.25
CA LYS A 165 5.10 -20.93 15.27
C LYS A 165 6.26 -21.59 14.54
N ALA A 166 7.48 -21.29 14.96
CA ALA A 166 8.65 -22.01 14.46
C ALA A 166 8.31 -23.50 14.55
N PRO A 167 8.57 -24.29 13.49
CA PRO A 167 8.39 -25.73 13.59
C PRO A 167 9.13 -26.20 14.84
N ASP A 168 8.41 -26.93 15.68
CA ASP A 168 8.97 -27.46 16.91
C ASP A 168 10.05 -28.47 16.51
N ASP A 169 11.31 -28.08 16.63
CA ASP A 169 12.48 -28.92 16.36
C ASP A 169 12.52 -30.19 17.23
N SER A 170 11.58 -30.35 18.18
CA SER A 170 11.40 -31.57 18.95
C SER A 170 10.49 -32.63 18.29
N GLN A 171 9.89 -32.35 17.12
CA GLN A 171 9.15 -33.37 16.39
C GLN A 171 10.11 -34.33 15.68
N PRO A 172 10.07 -35.64 15.98
CA PRO A 172 10.93 -36.61 15.33
C PRO A 172 10.62 -36.63 13.83
N ILE A 173 11.66 -36.46 13.01
CA ILE A 173 11.60 -36.70 11.58
C ILE A 173 11.22 -38.18 11.41
N VAL A 174 9.97 -38.44 11.02
CA VAL A 174 9.55 -39.80 10.66
C VAL A 174 10.07 -40.06 9.25
N PRO A 175 10.95 -41.08 9.05
CA PRO A 175 11.46 -41.45 7.74
C PRO A 175 10.40 -42.06 6.82
#